data_AF-A0A7C3D6G3-F1
#
_entry.id   AF-A0A7C3D6G3-F1
#
_cell.length_a   1.000
_cell.length_b   1.000
_cell.length_c   1.000
_cell.angle_alpha   90.00
_cell.angle_beta   90.00
_cell.angle_gamma   90.00
#
_symmetry.space_group_name_H-M   'P 1'
#
loop_
_entity.id
_entity.type
_entity.pdbx_description
1 polymer ?
#
loop_
_entity_poly.entity_id
_entity_poly.type
_entity_poly.pdbx_seq_one_letter_code
_entity_poly.pdbx_strand_id
1 'polypeptide(L)'
;RLQFIRRARALDFALDDIGEILAFRDRGEAPCLYVLRTIDRKIDEVEQRIADLEQLRRDLVELRQAAQGLPVDDVEGKECVCHLIQNREMQNL
;
A
#
# COMPACT_ATOMS: atom_id res chain seq x y z
N ARG A 1 -8.19 -23.08 17.59
CA ARG A 1 -8.60 -21.66 17.41
C ARG A 1 -7.40 -20.74 17.18
N LEU A 2 -6.42 -20.67 18.09
CA LEU A 2 -5.27 -19.74 18.01
C LEU A 2 -4.43 -19.85 16.72
N GLN A 3 -4.17 -21.07 16.23
CA GLN A 3 -3.37 -21.28 15.02
C GLN A 3 -4.04 -20.69 13.77
N PHE A 4 -5.38 -20.73 13.68
CA PHE A 4 -6.12 -20.09 12.60
C PHE A 4 -5.94 -18.57 12.64
N ILE A 5 -6.12 -17.96 13.82
CA ILE A 5 -5.93 -16.52 14.03
C ILE A 5 -4.52 -16.08 13.61
N ARG A 6 -3.49 -16.81 14.05
CA ARG A 6 -2.09 -16.51 13.68
C ARG A 6 -1.87 -16.54 12.17
N ARG A 7 -2.43 -17.53 11.46
CA ARG A 7 -2.31 -17.62 9.99
C ARG A 7 -3.09 -16.52 9.29
N ALA A 8 -4.32 -16.23 9.72
CA ALA A 8 -5.13 -15.16 9.13
C ALA A 8 -4.48 -13.78 9.33
N ARG A 9 -3.88 -13.52 10.51
CA ARG A 9 -3.11 -12.28 10.75
C ARG A 9 -1.84 -12.20 9.91
N ALA A 10 -1.18 -13.33 9.62
CA ALA A 10 -0.02 -13.36 8.72
C ALA A 10 -0.40 -13.02 7.26
N LEU A 11 -1.66 -13.25 6.88
CA LEU A 11 -2.24 -12.83 5.60
C LEU A 11 -2.89 -11.44 5.69
N ASP A 12 -2.68 -10.73 6.79
CA ASP A 12 -3.19 -9.39 7.06
C ASP A 12 -4.73 -9.28 6.93
N PHE A 13 -5.44 -10.32 7.37
CA PHE A 13 -6.89 -10.25 7.58
C PHE A 13 -7.18 -9.30 8.74
N ALA A 14 -8.24 -8.49 8.59
CA ALA A 14 -8.70 -7.64 9.66
C ALA A 14 -9.21 -8.48 10.84
N LEU A 15 -9.09 -7.95 12.05
CA LEU A 15 -9.57 -8.65 13.25
C LEU A 15 -11.07 -8.93 13.19
N ASP A 16 -11.83 -8.03 12.56
CA ASP A 16 -13.28 -8.18 12.38
C ASP A 16 -13.61 -9.36 11.45
N ASP A 17 -12.89 -9.53 10.33
CA ASP A 17 -13.07 -10.69 9.44
C ASP A 17 -12.75 -12.00 10.19
N ILE A 18 -11.69 -12.01 10.98
CA ILE A 18 -11.31 -13.18 11.78
C ILE A 18 -12.39 -13.51 12.81
N GLY A 19 -12.97 -12.49 13.46
CA GLY A 19 -14.08 -12.62 14.38
C GLY A 19 -15.30 -13.27 13.72
N GLU A 20 -15.68 -12.77 12.54
CA GLU A 20 -16.84 -13.28 11.82
C GLU A 20 -16.64 -14.73 11.35
N ILE A 21 -15.45 -15.07 10.84
CA ILE A 21 -15.12 -16.46 10.46
C ILE A 21 -15.22 -17.41 11.66
N LEU A 22 -14.82 -16.95 12.84
CA LEU A 22 -14.97 -17.73 14.07
C LEU A 22 -16.44 -17.83 14.51
N ALA A 23 -17.23 -16.79 14.33
CA ALA A 23 -18.66 -16.79 14.66
C ALA A 23 -19.44 -17.79 13.80
N PHE A 24 -19.18 -17.90 12.49
CA PHE A 24 -19.74 -18.96 11.64
C PHE A 24 -19.48 -20.35 12.21
N ARG A 25 -18.23 -20.63 12.63
CA ARG A 25 -17.86 -21.92 13.23
C ARG A 25 -18.56 -22.16 14.56
N ASP A 26 -18.66 -21.13 15.40
CA ASP A 26 -19.35 -21.22 16.70
C ASP A 26 -20.86 -21.51 16.51
N ARG A 27 -21.46 -21.12 15.37
CA ARG A 27 -22.84 -21.49 14.97
C ARG A 27 -22.98 -22.82 14.21
N GLY A 28 -21.87 -23.51 13.93
CA GLY A 28 -21.88 -24.75 13.12
C GLY A 28 -22.08 -24.53 11.61
N GLU A 29 -21.91 -23.29 11.13
CA GLU A 29 -22.03 -22.92 9.72
C GLU A 29 -20.66 -22.94 9.02
N ALA A 30 -20.66 -23.25 7.73
CA ALA A 30 -19.43 -23.24 6.93
C ALA A 30 -19.03 -21.79 6.56
N PRO A 31 -17.85 -21.28 6.96
CA PRO A 31 -17.43 -19.92 6.65
C PRO A 31 -16.86 -19.75 5.23
N CYS A 32 -16.84 -20.80 4.40
CA CYS A 32 -16.05 -20.86 3.17
C CYS A 32 -16.34 -19.69 2.21
N LEU A 33 -17.61 -19.35 1.99
CA LEU A 33 -18.01 -18.23 1.13
C LEU A 33 -17.56 -16.88 1.70
N TYR A 34 -17.62 -16.70 3.01
CA TYR A 34 -17.14 -15.49 3.66
C TYR A 34 -15.61 -15.36 3.51
N VAL A 35 -14.88 -16.45 3.78
CA VAL A 35 -13.41 -16.50 3.63
C VAL A 35 -13.00 -16.18 2.19
N LEU A 36 -13.67 -16.75 1.18
CA LEU A 36 -13.36 -16.44 -0.22
C LEU A 36 -13.54 -14.96 -0.53
N ARG A 37 -14.65 -14.35 -0.12
CA ARG A 37 -14.86 -12.90 -0.31
C ARG A 37 -13.83 -12.04 0.41
N THR A 38 -13.41 -12.44 1.62
CA THR A 38 -12.33 -11.74 2.34
C THR A 38 -11.00 -11.84 1.59
N ILE A 39 -10.71 -13.01 0.99
CA ILE A 39 -9.50 -13.19 0.15
C ILE A 39 -9.58 -12.30 -1.09
N ASP A 40 -10.69 -12.31 -1.81
CA ASP A 40 -10.87 -11.50 -3.03
C ASP A 40 -10.66 -10.01 -2.74
N ARG A 41 -11.31 -9.49 -1.68
CA ARG A 41 -11.09 -8.11 -1.23
C ARG A 41 -9.62 -7.84 -0.89
N LYS A 42 -8.95 -8.78 -0.21
CA LYS A 42 -7.55 -8.59 0.18
C LYS A 42 -6.62 -8.57 -1.03
N ILE A 43 -6.92 -9.35 -2.06
CA ILE A 43 -6.21 -9.30 -3.34
C ILE A 43 -6.38 -7.91 -3.96
N ASP A 44 -7.62 -7.41 -4.07
CA ASP A 44 -7.89 -6.09 -4.64
C ASP A 44 -7.17 -4.96 -3.88
N GLU A 45 -7.16 -5.02 -2.54
CA GLU A 45 -6.42 -4.07 -1.70
C GLU A 45 -4.90 -4.12 -1.95
N VAL A 46 -4.33 -5.32 -2.12
CA VAL A 46 -2.91 -5.51 -2.40
C VAL A 46 -2.57 -4.99 -3.80
N GLU A 47 -3.38 -5.31 -4.80
CA GLU A 47 -3.19 -4.82 -6.18
C GLU A 47 -3.26 -3.30 -6.25
N GLN A 48 -4.22 -2.67 -5.56
CA GLN A 48 -4.28 -1.21 -5.47
C GLN A 48 -3.02 -0.64 -4.81
N ARG A 49 -2.55 -1.27 -3.72
CA ARG A 49 -1.33 -0.83 -3.04
C ARG A 49 -0.09 -0.98 -3.92
N ILE A 50 -0.01 -2.04 -4.71
CA ILE A 50 1.07 -2.22 -5.70
C ILE A 50 1.01 -1.10 -6.73
N ALA A 51 -0.16 -0.80 -7.31
CA ALA A 51 -0.31 0.27 -8.28
C ALA A 51 0.12 1.63 -7.73
N ASP A 52 -0.29 1.96 -6.49
CA ASP A 52 0.12 3.19 -5.81
C ASP A 52 1.63 3.26 -5.59
N LEU A 53 2.24 2.15 -5.15
CA LEU A 53 3.69 2.05 -4.92
C LEU A 53 4.48 2.12 -6.23
N GLU A 54 3.95 1.57 -7.32
CA GLU A 54 4.55 1.68 -8.64
C GLU A 54 4.49 3.10 -9.17
N GLN A 55 3.38 3.82 -8.97
CA GLN A 55 3.28 5.24 -9.31
C GLN A 55 4.29 6.06 -8.50
N LEU A 56 4.31 5.88 -7.18
CA LEU A 56 5.28 6.55 -6.31
C LEU A 56 6.73 6.26 -6.75
N ARG A 57 7.01 5.02 -7.14
CA ARG A 57 8.34 4.65 -7.66
C ARG A 57 8.67 5.41 -8.94
N ARG A 58 7.73 5.52 -9.89
CA ARG A 58 7.92 6.32 -11.12
C ARG A 58 8.22 7.78 -10.77
N ASP A 59 7.41 8.36 -9.91
CA ASP A 59 7.55 9.77 -9.49
C ASP A 59 8.91 10.04 -8.84
N LEU A 60 9.40 9.12 -8.00
CA LEU A 60 10.71 9.23 -7.35
C LEU A 60 11.87 9.05 -8.33
N VAL A 61 11.73 8.15 -9.31
CA VAL A 61 12.74 7.95 -10.36
C VAL A 61 12.85 9.19 -11.24
N GLU A 62 11.72 9.75 -11.67
CA GLU A 62 11.67 10.98 -12.46
C GLU A 62 12.28 12.17 -11.69
N LEU A 63 11.89 12.34 -10.42
CA LEU A 63 12.47 13.37 -9.58
C LEU A 63 14.00 13.21 -9.45
N ARG A 64 14.47 11.98 -9.26
CA ARG A 64 15.91 11.69 -9.18
C ARG A 64 16.63 11.97 -10.49
N GLN A 65 16.00 11.71 -11.63
CA GLN A 65 16.54 12.04 -12.95
C GLN A 65 16.57 13.54 -13.20
N ALA A 66 15.51 14.28 -12.87
CA ALA A 66 15.46 15.73 -12.98
C ALA A 66 16.49 16.43 -12.08
N ALA A 67 16.81 15.81 -10.94
CA ALA A 67 17.88 16.29 -10.06
C ALA A 67 19.30 16.03 -10.60
N GLN A 68 19.47 15.27 -11.68
CA GLN A 68 20.79 15.03 -12.26
C GLN A 68 21.34 16.32 -12.86
N GLY A 69 22.49 16.78 -12.36
CA GLY A 69 23.16 17.99 -12.84
C GLY A 69 22.80 19.25 -12.04
N LEU A 70 21.88 19.17 -11.08
CA LEU A 70 21.66 20.27 -10.14
C LEU A 70 22.77 20.32 -9.06
N PRO A 71 23.21 21.51 -8.64
CA PRO A 71 24.09 21.66 -7.49
C PRO A 71 23.46 21.07 -6.21
N VAL A 72 24.29 20.41 -5.42
CA VAL A 72 23.90 19.80 -4.13
C VAL A 72 24.33 20.64 -2.92
N ASP A 73 25.06 21.71 -3.17
CA ASP A 73 25.63 22.65 -2.22
C ASP A 73 25.06 24.06 -2.35
N ASP A 74 24.00 24.26 -3.15
CA ASP A 74 23.29 25.54 -3.21
C ASP A 74 22.48 25.77 -1.92
N VAL A 75 23.10 26.52 -1.02
CA VAL A 75 22.56 26.92 0.29
C VAL A 75 21.34 27.85 0.15
N GLU A 76 21.23 28.60 -0.94
CA GLU A 76 20.07 29.47 -1.19
C GLU A 76 18.84 28.67 -1.62
N GLY A 77 19.03 27.44 -2.13
CA GLY A 77 17.98 26.51 -2.49
C GLY A 77 17.19 26.93 -3.74
N LYS A 78 17.80 27.70 -4.63
CA LYS A 78 17.15 28.24 -5.84
C LYS A 78 17.36 27.33 -7.05
N GLU A 79 18.47 26.61 -7.10
CA GLU A 79 18.86 25.73 -8.20
C GLU A 79 19.18 24.31 -7.69
N CYS A 80 18.57 23.86 -6.60
CA CYS A 80 18.85 22.56 -5.97
C CYS A 80 17.66 21.60 -6.00
N VAL A 81 17.90 20.33 -5.67
CA VAL A 81 16.86 19.28 -5.65
C VAL A 81 15.65 19.63 -4.75
N CYS A 82 15.84 20.41 -3.69
CA CYS A 82 14.76 20.83 -2.80
C CYS A 82 13.76 21.74 -3.52
N HIS A 83 14.22 22.56 -4.47
CA HIS A 83 13.38 23.42 -5.29
C HIS A 83 12.45 22.59 -6.18
N LEU A 84 12.95 21.49 -6.76
CA LEU A 84 12.13 20.57 -7.58
C LEU A 84 10.99 19.94 -6.78
N ILE A 85 11.22 19.61 -5.51
CA ILE A 85 10.18 19.03 -4.64
C ILE A 85 9.11 20.08 -4.29
N GLN A 86 9.53 21.32 -4.01
CA GLN A 86 8.64 22.41 -3.59
C GLN A 86 7.77 22.96 -4.73
N ASN A 87 8.25 22.89 -5.97
CA ASN A 87 7.58 23.47 -7.14
C ASN A 87 6.90 22.45 -8.05
N ARG A 88 6.82 21.17 -7.64
CA ARG A 88 6.10 20.13 -8.37
C ARG A 88 4.59 20.27 -8.14
N GLU A 89 3.96 21.32 -8.67
CA GLU A 89 2.50 21.36 -8.79
C GLU A 89 2.04 20.39 -9.89
N MET A 90 1.35 19.32 -9.49
CA MET A 90 0.45 18.48 -10.32
C MET A 90 0.80 18.36 -11.82
N GLN A 91 1.89 17.69 -12.16
CA GLN A 91 2.04 17.12 -13.51
C GLN A 91 1.48 15.70 -13.51
N ASN A 92 0.15 15.59 -13.36
CA ASN A 92 -0.57 14.46 -13.94
C ASN A 92 -0.71 14.76 -15.43
N LEU A 93 0.14 14.13 -16.24
CA LEU A 93 -0.05 14.01 -17.69
C LEU A 93 -0.11 12.52 -18.02
#